data_AF-A0A345P2I1-F1
#
_entry.id   AF-A0A345P2I1-F1
#
_cell.length_a   1.000
_cell.length_b   1.000
_cell.length_c   1.000
_cell.angle_alpha   90.00
_cell.angle_beta   90.00
_cell.angle_gamma   90.00
#
_symmetry.space_group_name_H-M   'P 1'
#
loop_
_entity.id
_entity.type
_entity.pdbx_description
1 polymer ?
#
loop_
_entity_poly.entity_id
_entity_poly.type
_entity_poly.pdbx_seq_one_letter_code
_entity_poly.pdbx_strand_id
1 'polypeptide(L)'
;MKKLLFITLFTFCSFANAAVVSLSAVPTGWRLQNYTAGNVVVWYTAAATPCVNGQLMMPANSESERNRFWALILAAKVANRSVYVEYDDTTCKIISFAMKEG
;
A
#
# COMPACT_ATOMS: atom_id res chain seq x y z
N MET A 1 -42.38 15.63 41.55
CA MET A 1 -42.39 14.34 40.83
C MET A 1 -41.40 14.42 39.66
N LYS A 2 -40.15 13.99 39.86
CA LYS A 2 -39.09 14.03 38.82
C LYS A 2 -39.09 12.71 38.05
N LYS A 3 -39.47 12.74 36.77
CA LYS A 3 -39.39 11.59 35.87
C LYS A 3 -37.94 11.47 35.38
N LEU A 4 -37.25 10.41 35.78
CA LEU A 4 -35.92 10.07 35.29
C LEU A 4 -36.03 9.50 33.87
N LEU A 5 -35.39 10.18 32.92
CA LEU A 5 -35.37 9.82 31.51
C LEU A 5 -34.07 9.05 31.27
N PHE A 6 -34.15 7.72 31.18
CA PHE A 6 -33.02 6.86 30.84
C PHE A 6 -32.77 6.94 29.33
N ILE A 7 -31.70 7.63 28.93
CA ILE A 7 -31.22 7.67 27.55
C ILE A 7 -30.22 6.52 27.37
N THR A 8 -30.62 5.48 26.66
CA THR A 8 -29.76 4.36 26.24
C THR A 8 -28.78 4.83 25.17
N LEU A 9 -27.50 4.88 25.52
CA LEU A 9 -26.38 5.21 24.64
C LEU A 9 -26.04 3.98 23.77
N PHE A 10 -26.52 3.94 22.52
CA PHE A 10 -26.07 2.97 21.54
C PHE A 10 -24.75 3.44 20.93
N THR A 11 -23.65 2.90 21.43
CA THR A 11 -22.31 3.12 20.87
C THR A 11 -22.19 2.33 19.57
N PHE A 12 -22.26 3.02 18.43
CA PHE A 12 -21.92 2.43 17.13
C PHE A 12 -20.40 2.19 17.09
N CYS A 13 -19.97 0.94 17.26
CA CYS A 13 -18.62 0.52 16.89
C CYS A 13 -18.51 0.51 15.37
N SER A 14 -17.83 1.51 14.80
CA SER A 14 -17.38 1.45 13.42
C SER A 14 -16.25 0.42 13.32
N PHE A 15 -16.50 -0.70 12.65
CA PHE A 15 -15.44 -1.64 12.28
C PHE A 15 -14.57 -0.99 11.19
N ALA A 16 -13.34 -0.62 11.52
CA ALA A 16 -12.34 -0.26 10.53
C ALA A 16 -11.94 -1.54 9.78
N ASN A 17 -12.47 -1.72 8.57
CA ASN A 17 -12.01 -2.77 7.67
C ASN A 17 -10.78 -2.25 6.95
N ALA A 18 -9.60 -2.81 7.23
CA ALA A 18 -8.42 -2.57 6.39
C ALA A 18 -8.74 -3.08 4.98
N ALA A 19 -8.73 -2.21 3.98
CA ALA A 19 -9.03 -2.61 2.62
C ALA A 19 -7.73 -2.94 1.89
N VAL A 20 -7.67 -4.15 1.34
CA VAL A 20 -6.61 -4.53 0.41
C VAL A 20 -6.92 -3.88 -0.93
N VAL A 21 -6.00 -3.05 -1.42
CA VAL A 21 -6.13 -2.35 -2.69
C VAL A 21 -5.12 -2.93 -3.68
N SER A 22 -5.60 -3.18 -4.91
CA SER A 22 -4.76 -3.64 -6.02
C SER A 22 -4.42 -2.49 -6.96
N LEU A 23 -3.16 -2.42 -7.37
CA LEU A 23 -2.61 -1.51 -8.36
C LEU A 23 -2.03 -2.30 -9.53
N SER A 24 -2.45 -1.98 -10.76
CA SER A 24 -1.91 -2.54 -11.98
C SER A 24 -1.46 -1.42 -12.91
N ALA A 25 -0.16 -1.30 -13.14
CA ALA A 25 0.39 -0.24 -14.01
C ALA A 25 1.75 -0.63 -14.60
N VAL A 26 2.13 0.02 -15.70
CA VAL A 26 3.51 0.04 -16.16
C VAL A 26 4.30 1.02 -15.28
N PRO A 27 5.35 0.60 -14.55
CA PRO A 27 5.98 1.42 -13.51
C PRO A 27 7.00 2.42 -14.07
N THR A 28 6.80 2.97 -15.27
CA THR A 28 7.74 3.91 -15.92
C THR A 28 8.01 5.13 -15.04
N GLY A 29 6.94 5.77 -14.55
CA GLY A 29 7.00 6.95 -13.68
C GLY A 29 7.26 6.68 -12.20
N TRP A 30 7.36 5.42 -11.77
CA TRP A 30 7.49 5.11 -10.34
C TRP A 30 8.88 5.47 -9.82
N ARG A 31 8.96 6.13 -8.66
CA ARG A 31 10.24 6.41 -7.99
C ARG A 31 10.50 5.37 -6.91
N LEU A 32 11.65 4.70 -6.96
CA LEU A 32 12.13 3.81 -5.90
C LEU A 32 13.16 4.54 -5.05
N GLN A 33 12.99 4.51 -3.73
CA GLN A 33 13.94 5.07 -2.78
C GLN A 33 14.30 4.04 -1.70
N ASN A 34 15.59 3.91 -1.44
CA ASN A 34 16.12 3.09 -0.36
C ASN A 34 16.59 4.01 0.77
N TYR A 35 15.86 4.03 1.87
CA TYR A 35 16.19 4.81 3.06
C TYR A 35 17.01 3.96 4.05
N THR A 36 17.53 4.62 5.09
CA THR A 36 18.27 3.95 6.17
C THR A 36 17.46 2.81 6.79
N ALA A 37 18.16 1.82 7.34
CA ALA A 37 17.57 0.58 7.87
C ALA A 37 16.82 -0.28 6.83
N GLY A 38 17.11 -0.10 5.53
CA GLY A 38 16.57 -0.95 4.46
C GLY A 38 15.10 -0.66 4.13
N ASN A 39 14.61 0.54 4.44
CA ASN A 39 13.24 0.93 4.15
C ASN A 39 13.11 1.28 2.66
N VAL A 40 12.53 0.37 1.87
CA VAL A 40 12.23 0.61 0.46
C VAL A 40 10.84 1.25 0.33
N VAL A 41 10.82 2.45 -0.24
CA VAL A 41 9.59 3.22 -0.52
C VAL A 41 9.44 3.40 -2.03
N VAL A 42 8.22 3.18 -2.50
CA VAL A 42 7.80 3.41 -3.90
C VAL A 42 6.83 4.56 -3.94
N TRP A 43 7.04 5.47 -4.87
CA TRP A 43 6.11 6.56 -5.16
C TRP A 43 5.49 6.29 -6.52
N TYR A 44 4.24 5.83 -6.55
CA TYR A 44 3.56 5.39 -7.78
C TYR A 44 2.62 6.43 -8.39
N THR A 45 2.17 7.42 -7.61
CA THR A 45 1.30 8.51 -8.05
C THR A 45 1.56 9.76 -7.23
N ALA A 46 1.27 10.94 -7.77
CA ALA A 46 1.27 12.19 -7.00
C ALA A 46 -0.06 12.40 -6.23
N ALA A 47 -1.09 11.59 -6.51
CA ALA A 47 -2.40 11.69 -5.87
C ALA A 47 -2.34 11.21 -4.41
N ALA A 48 -2.99 11.97 -3.52
CA ALA A 48 -3.01 11.70 -2.09
C ALA A 48 -4.22 10.85 -1.69
N THR A 49 -4.31 9.60 -2.13
CA THR A 49 -5.28 8.63 -1.58
C THR A 49 -4.96 7.21 -2.06
N PRO A 50 -5.11 6.18 -1.22
CA PRO A 50 -5.23 6.21 0.24
C PRO A 50 -3.87 6.43 0.94
N CYS A 51 -2.78 6.27 0.20
CA CYS A 51 -1.44 6.52 0.68
C CYS A 51 -0.96 7.92 0.32
N VAL A 52 -0.48 8.66 1.33
CA VAL A 52 0.00 10.04 1.17
C VAL A 52 1.03 10.11 0.04
N ASN A 53 0.76 10.93 -0.96
CA ASN A 53 1.56 11.11 -2.18
C ASN A 53 1.89 9.80 -2.92
N GLY A 54 1.00 8.79 -2.87
CA GLY A 54 1.21 7.52 -3.56
C GLY A 54 2.41 6.72 -3.04
N GLN A 55 2.75 6.86 -1.76
CA GLN A 55 3.81 6.06 -1.16
C GLN A 55 3.35 4.62 -0.87
N LEU A 56 4.17 3.64 -1.23
CA LEU A 56 4.04 2.26 -0.80
C LEU A 56 5.33 1.84 -0.14
N MET A 57 5.22 1.22 1.03
CA MET A 57 6.35 0.77 1.80
C MET A 57 6.41 -0.75 1.71
N MET A 58 7.62 -1.27 1.54
CA MET A 58 7.83 -2.67 1.86
C MET A 58 7.60 -2.85 3.37
N PRO A 59 6.86 -3.87 3.83
CA PRO A 59 6.80 -4.19 5.25
C PRO A 59 8.23 -4.43 5.79
N ALA A 60 8.39 -4.54 7.11
CA ALA A 60 9.66 -5.01 7.70
C ALA A 60 9.86 -6.50 7.39
N ASN A 61 9.97 -6.84 6.11
CA ASN A 61 10.16 -8.16 5.56
C ASN A 61 11.66 -8.46 5.44
N SER A 62 11.97 -9.69 5.03
CA SER A 62 13.36 -10.10 4.80
C SER A 62 14.00 -9.25 3.69
N GLU A 63 15.32 -9.07 3.77
CA GLU A 63 16.08 -8.36 2.72
C GLU A 63 15.86 -8.94 1.32
N SER A 64 15.67 -10.26 1.26
CA SER A 64 15.35 -10.98 0.03
C SER A 64 14.07 -10.44 -0.65
N GLU A 65 12.98 -10.23 0.10
CA GLU A 65 11.74 -9.72 -0.47
C GLU A 65 11.89 -8.30 -1.04
N ARG A 66 12.64 -7.44 -0.33
CA ARG A 66 12.96 -6.09 -0.83
C ARG A 66 13.76 -6.13 -2.13
N ASN A 67 14.76 -7.01 -2.20
CA ASN A 67 15.59 -7.19 -3.39
C ASN A 67 14.77 -7.73 -4.57
N ARG A 68 13.90 -8.71 -4.34
CA ARG A 68 12.99 -9.27 -5.35
C ARG A 68 12.04 -8.22 -5.91
N PHE A 69 11.43 -7.42 -5.03
CA PHE A 69 10.55 -6.34 -5.44
C PHE A 69 11.30 -5.26 -6.23
N TRP A 70 12.47 -4.82 -5.75
CA TRP A 70 13.30 -3.84 -6.45
C TRP A 70 13.68 -4.33 -7.85
N ALA A 71 14.13 -5.58 -7.97
CA ALA A 71 14.46 -6.21 -9.24
C ALA A 71 13.25 -6.30 -10.17
N LEU A 72 12.07 -6.67 -9.66
CA LEU A 72 10.83 -6.72 -10.44
C LEU A 72 10.49 -5.35 -11.03
N ILE A 73 10.49 -4.29 -10.23
CA ILE A 73 10.13 -2.94 -10.71
C ILE A 73 11.14 -2.46 -11.78
N LEU A 74 12.44 -2.70 -11.58
CA LEU A 74 13.45 -2.37 -12.59
C LEU A 74 13.25 -3.17 -13.88
N ALA A 75 13.02 -4.48 -13.79
CA ALA A 75 12.79 -5.34 -14.94
C ALA A 75 11.53 -4.89 -15.71
N ALA A 76 10.44 -4.58 -15.00
CA ALA A 76 9.20 -4.11 -15.59
C ALA A 76 9.35 -2.74 -16.29
N LYS A 77 10.15 -1.82 -15.71
CA LYS A 77 10.51 -0.55 -16.35
C LYS A 77 11.24 -0.77 -17.68
N VAL A 78 12.28 -1.60 -17.67
CA VAL A 78 13.10 -1.88 -18.87
C VAL A 78 12.28 -2.59 -19.93
N ALA A 79 11.46 -3.57 -19.54
CA ALA A 79 10.65 -4.36 -20.45
C ALA A 79 9.35 -3.67 -20.90
N ASN A 80 9.05 -2.48 -20.35
CA ASN A 80 7.77 -1.79 -20.54
C ASN A 80 6.56 -2.71 -20.27
N ARG A 81 6.62 -3.48 -19.18
CA ARG A 81 5.57 -4.43 -18.77
C ARG A 81 4.84 -3.94 -17.54
N SER A 82 3.56 -4.31 -17.44
CA SER A 82 2.75 -3.99 -16.27
C SER A 82 3.17 -4.84 -15.07
N VAL A 83 3.15 -4.22 -13.89
CA VAL A 83 3.23 -4.93 -12.61
C VAL A 83 1.87 -4.94 -11.94
N TYR A 84 1.68 -5.89 -11.05
CA TYR A 84 0.57 -5.97 -10.12
C TYR A 84 1.13 -5.82 -8.71
N VAL A 85 0.49 -4.97 -7.89
CA VAL A 85 0.85 -4.74 -6.49
C VAL A 85 -0.42 -4.70 -5.65
N GLU A 86 -0.48 -5.50 -4.60
CA GLU A 86 -1.49 -5.38 -3.56
C GLU A 86 -0.88 -4.71 -2.35
N TYR A 87 -1.63 -3.82 -1.72
CA TYR A 87 -1.20 -3.14 -0.51
C TYR A 87 -2.37 -2.88 0.42
N ASP A 88 -2.04 -2.77 1.70
CA ASP A 88 -2.96 -2.34 2.75
C ASP A 88 -3.12 -0.82 2.66
N ASP A 89 -4.34 -0.34 2.45
CA ASP A 89 -4.62 1.09 2.25
C ASP A 89 -4.49 1.96 3.50
N THR A 90 -4.44 1.32 4.67
CA THR A 90 -4.36 1.99 5.97
C THR A 90 -2.90 2.18 6.39
N THR A 91 -2.05 1.20 6.13
CA THR A 91 -0.62 1.18 6.50
C THR A 91 0.31 1.47 5.32
N CYS A 92 -0.22 1.46 4.09
CA CYS A 92 0.53 1.62 2.85
C CYS A 92 1.62 0.59 2.65
N LYS A 93 1.44 -0.59 3.26
CA LYS A 93 2.41 -1.69 3.16
C LYS A 93 2.03 -2.61 2.02
N ILE A 94 3.01 -2.93 1.19
CA ILE A 94 2.87 -3.91 0.12
C ILE A 94 2.63 -5.28 0.75
N ILE A 95 1.59 -5.96 0.30
CA ILE A 95 1.20 -7.32 0.70
C ILE A 95 1.72 -8.32 -0.32
N SER A 96 1.53 -8.02 -1.62
CA SER A 96 1.87 -8.91 -2.72
C SER A 96 2.34 -8.11 -3.94
N PHE A 97 3.18 -8.71 -4.77
CA PHE A 97 3.62 -8.11 -6.02
C PHE A 97 3.94 -9.18 -7.07
N ALA A 98 3.68 -8.87 -8.34
CA ALA A 98 3.98 -9.74 -9.45
C ALA A 98 4.22 -8.95 -10.75
N MET A 99 4.88 -9.57 -11.72
CA MET A 99 4.77 -9.13 -13.11
C MET A 99 3.39 -9.54 -13.60
N LYS A 100 2.66 -8.61 -14.24
CA LYS A 100 1.38 -8.95 -14.85
C LYS A 100 1.65 -9.64 -16.18
N GLU A 101 1.34 -10.94 -16.24
CA GLU A 101 1.30 -11.68 -17.49
C GLU A 101 0.14 -11.18 -18.34
N GLY A 102 0.37 -11.06 -19.65
CA GLY A 102 -0.61 -10.62 -20.63
C GLY A 102 -0.69 -11.62 -21.76
#